data_AF-A0A0J0YP24-F1
#
_entry.id   AF-A0A0J0YP24-F1
#
_cell.length_a   1.000
_cell.length_b   1.000
_cell.length_c   1.000
_cell.angle_alpha   90.00
_cell.angle_beta   90.00
_cell.angle_gamma   90.00
#
_symmetry.space_group_name_H-M   'P 1'
#
loop_
_entity.id
_entity.type
_entity.pdbx_description
1 polymer ?
#
loop_
_entity_poly.entity_id
_entity_poly.type
_entity_poly.pdbx_seq_one_letter_code
_entity_poly.pdbx_strand_id
1 'polypeptide(L)' 'MITLTHHLVLAALQFGISAMGIFMNRKNDLVLLMSIELMLLAVNFSFFAFSQYLGDTADQIFVF' A
#
# COMPACT_ATOMS: atom_id res chain seq x y z
N MET A 1 -0.29 -20.74 8.47
CA MET A 1 -0.52 -19.46 9.17
C MET A 1 0.10 -18.36 8.34
N ILE A 2 -0.71 -17.41 7.85
CA ILE A 2 -0.19 -16.27 7.11
C ILE A 2 0.49 -15.37 8.14
N THR A 3 1.80 -15.18 8.01
CA THR A 3 2.59 -14.34 8.91
C THR A 3 2.60 -12.89 8.44
N LEU A 4 2.86 -11.96 9.35
CA LEU A 4 3.01 -10.52 9.05
C LEU A 4 3.89 -10.26 7.82
N THR A 5 4.96 -11.05 7.66
CA THR A 5 5.89 -10.97 6.54
C THR A 5 5.22 -11.12 5.18
N HIS A 6 4.20 -11.99 5.04
CA HIS A 6 3.49 -12.16 3.77
C HIS A 6 2.69 -10.91 3.41
N HIS A 7 2.06 -10.27 4.40
CA HIS A 7 1.32 -9.02 4.19
C HIS A 7 2.27 -7.87 3.83
N LEU A 8 3.42 -7.75 4.50
CA LEU A 8 4.42 -6.73 4.19
C LEU A 8 5.03 -6.91 2.78
N VAL A 9 5.31 -8.15 2.38
CA VAL A 9 5.85 -8.44 1.04
C VAL A 9 4.83 -8.09 -0.04
N LEU A 10 3.55 -8.39 0.17
CA LEU A 10 2.48 -8.01 -0.75
C LEU A 10 2.38 -6.47 -0.87
N ALA A 11 2.41 -5.77 0.27
CA ALA A 11 2.38 -4.30 0.29
C ALA A 11 3.59 -3.69 -0.45
N ALA A 12 4.79 -4.23 -0.23
CA ALA A 12 6.01 -3.78 -0.89
C ALA A 12 5.98 -4.01 -2.41
N LEU A 13 5.45 -5.16 -2.86
CA LEU A 13 5.25 -5.42 -4.29
C LEU A 13 4.26 -4.43 -4.91
N GLN A 14 3.15 -4.18 -4.23
CA GLN A 14 2.12 -3.26 -4.71
C GLN A 14 2.63 -1.81 -4.76
N PHE A 15 3.44 -1.40 -3.78
CA PHE A 15 4.16 -0.12 -3.78
C PHE A 15 5.17 -0.03 -4.94
N GLY A 16 5.89 -1.10 -5.24
CA GLY A 16 6.83 -1.14 -6.37
C GLY A 16 6.13 -0.99 -7.73
N ILE A 17 4.98 -1.63 -7.92
CA ILE A 17 4.19 -1.55 -9.16
C ILE A 17 3.62 -0.14 -9.34
N SER A 18 3.07 0.46 -8.28
CA SER A 18 2.56 1.84 -8.33
C SER A 18 3.67 2.85 -8.58
N ALA A 19 4.85 2.68 -7.97
CA ALA A 19 6.02 3.51 -8.26
C ALA A 19 6.47 3.40 -9.73
N MET A 20 6.50 2.19 -10.31
CA MET A 20 6.76 2.02 -11.75
C MET A 20 5.71 2.72 -12.62
N GLY A 21 4.44 2.68 -12.23
CA GLY A 21 3.35 3.36 -12.92
C GLY A 21 3.58 4.87 -13.09
N ILE A 22 4.11 5.54 -12.05
CA ILE A 22 4.46 6.97 -12.08
C ILE A 22 5.57 7.25 -13.11
N PHE A 23 6.60 6.40 -13.17
CA PHE A 23 7.72 6.61 -14.09
C PHE A 23 7.35 6.33 -15.55
N MET A 24 6.53 5.31 -15.79
CA MET A 24 6.22 4.84 -17.14
C MET A 24 5.19 5.72 -17.86
N ASN A 25 4.23 6.29 -17.12
CA ASN A 25 3.06 6.96 -17.69
C ASN A 25 2.98 8.48 -17.41
N ARG A 26 4.10 9.20 -17.54
CA ARG A 26 4.19 10.66 -17.30
C ARG A 26 3.37 11.56 -18.25
N LYS A 27 2.76 10.99 -19.30
CA LYS A 27 1.96 11.75 -20.28
C LYS A 27 0.46 11.76 -19.95
N ASN A 28 0.00 10.91 -19.04
CA ASN A 28 -1.42 10.81 -18.72
C ASN A 28 -1.62 11.10 -17.23
N ASP A 29 -2.08 12.31 -16.93
CA ASP A 29 -2.26 12.78 -15.56
C ASP A 29 -3.26 11.91 -14.77
N LEU A 30 -4.25 11.32 -15.44
CA LEU A 30 -5.18 10.38 -14.82
C LEU A 30 -4.48 9.11 -14.30
N VAL A 31 -3.52 8.57 -15.07
CA VAL A 31 -2.77 7.38 -14.65
C VAL A 31 -1.78 7.72 -13.54
N LEU A 32 -1.26 8.95 -13.54
CA LEU A 32 -0.44 9.44 -12.44
C LEU A 32 -1.25 9.53 -11.15
N LEU A 33 -2.46 10.09 -11.20
CA LEU A 33 -3.39 10.17 -10.07
C LEU A 33 -3.78 8.78 -9.55
N MET A 34 -4.10 7.85 -10.45
CA MET A 34 -4.41 6.45 -10.11
C MET A 34 -3.20 5.70 -9.52
N SER A 35 -1.98 6.01 -9.97
CA SER A 35 -0.76 5.43 -9.39
C SER A 35 -0.51 5.96 -7.98
N ILE A 36 -0.82 7.24 -7.72
CA ILE A 36 -0.75 7.82 -6.37
C ILE A 36 -1.79 7.18 -5.45
N GLU A 37 -3.03 6.99 -5.90
CA GLU A 37 -4.06 6.28 -5.12
C GLU A 37 -3.62 4.84 -4.79
N LEU A 38 -3.06 4.11 -5.76
CA LEU A 38 -2.51 2.77 -5.55
C LEU A 38 -1.33 2.76 -4.57
N MET A 39 -0.50 3.81 -4.59
CA MET A 39 0.62 3.96 -3.66
C MET A 39 0.13 4.20 -2.22
N LEU A 40 -0.88 5.06 -2.05
CA LEU A 40 -1.52 5.30 -0.75
C LEU A 40 -2.20 4.03 -0.23
N LEU A 41 -2.86 3.26 -1.10
CA LEU A 41 -3.47 1.98 -0.74
C LEU A 41 -2.44 0.97 -0.22
N ALA A 42 -1.25 0.88 -0.83
CA ALA A 42 -0.19 -0.03 -0.39
C ALA A 42 0.36 0.35 1.00
N VAL A 43 0.49 1.64 1.28
CA VAL A 43 0.91 2.15 2.59
C VAL A 43 -0.17 1.86 3.65
N ASN A 44 -1.44 2.11 3.33
CA ASN A 44 -2.57 1.76 4.20
C ASN A 44 -2.62 0.26 4.53
N PHE A 45 -2.36 -0.61 3.53
CA PHE A 45 -2.30 -2.05 3.76
C PHE A 45 -1.14 -2.46 4.68
N SER A 46 0.00 -1.76 4.62
CA SER A 46 1.11 -1.98 5.55
C SER A 46 0.71 -1.61 6.99
N PHE A 47 0.03 -0.48 7.19
CA PHE A 47 -0.49 -0.07 8.50
C PHE A 47 -1.53 -1.06 9.04
N PHE A 48 -2.45 -1.52 8.19
CA PHE A 48 -3.41 -2.56 8.55
C PHE A 48 -2.73 -3.86 9.02
N ALA A 49 -1.69 -4.30 8.32
CA ALA A 49 -0.94 -5.50 8.70
C ALA A 49 -0.24 -5.35 10.06
N PHE A 50 0.32 -4.16 10.35
CA PHE A 50 0.90 -3.85 11.65
C PHE A 50 -0.14 -3.79 12.77
N SER A 51 -1.31 -3.18 12.52
CA SER A 51 -2.46 -3.16 13.45
C SER A 51 -2.86 -4.58 13.86
N GLN A 52 -3.00 -5.47 12.86
CA GLN A 52 -3.38 -6.86 13.10
C GLN A 52 -2.33 -7.63 13.90
N TYR A 53 -1.04 -7.31 13.72
CA TYR A 53 0.05 -7.97 14.44
C TYR A 53 0.21 -7.47 15.88
N LEU A 54 0.04 -6.18 16.14
CA LEU A 54 0.08 -5.62 17.50
C LEU A 54 -1.19 -5.93 18.30
N GLY A 55 -2.28 -6.32 17.64
CA GLY A 55 -3.57 -6.56 18.28
C GLY A 55 -4.24 -5.27 18.78
N ASP A 56 -3.73 -4.12 18.37
CA ASP A 56 -4.25 -2.81 18.71
C ASP A 56 -5.06 -2.26 17.53
N THR A 57 -6.33 -1.97 17.78
CA THR A 57 -7.29 -1.44 16.79
C THR A 57 -7.05 0.04 16.49
N ALA A 58 -6.13 0.69 17.19
CA ALA A 58 -5.77 2.09 16.97
C ALA A 58 -5.19 2.35 15.55
N ASP A 59 -4.35 1.46 15.04
CA ASP A 59 -3.78 1.58 13.68
C ASP A 59 -4.83 1.34 12.57
N GLN A 60 -5.96 0.71 12.91
CA GLN A 60 -7.11 0.55 12.02
C GLN A 60 -7.81 1.89 11.73
N ILE A 61 -7.65 2.88 12.61
CA ILE A 61 -8.19 4.24 12.46
C ILE A 61 -7.35 5.05 11.45
N PHE A 62 -6.07 4.71 11.23
CA PHE A 62 -5.26 5.37 10.20
C PHE A 62 -5.51 4.83 8.78
N VAL A 63 -6.22 3.69 8.66
CA VAL A 63 -6.61 3.10 7.38
C VAL A 63 -7.86 3.81 6.85
N PHE A 64 -7.66 4.92 6.14
CA PHE A 64 -8.72 5.65 5.39
C PHE A 64 -8.55 5.45 3.88
#